data_AF-A0A960K6S3-F1
#
_entry.id   AF-A0A960K6S3-F1
#
_cell.length_a   1.000
_cell.length_b   1.000
_cell.length_c   1.000
_cell.angle_alpha   90.00
_cell.angle_beta   90.00
_cell.angle_gamma   90.00
#
_symmetry.space_group_name_H-M   'P 1'
#
loop_
_entity.id
_entity.type
_entity.pdbx_description
1 polymer ?
#
loop_
_entity_poly.entity_id
_entity_poly.type
_entity_poly.pdbx_seq_one_letter_code
_entity_poly.pdbx_strand_id
1 'polypeptide(L)'
;MIVVDTNVLAYLYLPTVHTPDAEALYQEDPDWAAPILWRSEFRNLLAGYMRRGTLPFEKARDLQLEAESLLAGNEYEVGSQRVLELVRDSDCSA
;
A
#
# COMPACT_ATOMS: atom_id res chain seq x y z
N MET A 1 8.99 8.39 -7.49
CA MET A 1 7.82 7.55 -7.74
C MET A 1 8.16 6.07 -7.60
N ILE A 2 7.69 5.44 -6.53
CA ILE A 2 7.77 3.98 -6.28
C ILE A 2 6.37 3.38 -6.34
N VAL A 3 6.19 2.27 -7.08
CA VAL A 3 4.93 1.52 -7.07
C VAL A 3 4.96 0.53 -5.91
N VAL A 4 3.98 0.64 -5.00
CA VAL A 4 3.89 -0.19 -3.80
C VAL A 4 2.67 -1.09 -3.84
N ASP A 5 2.79 -2.26 -3.22
CA ASP A 5 1.64 -3.11 -2.91
C ASP A 5 0.98 -2.69 -1.59
N THR A 6 -0.19 -3.25 -1.30
CA THR A 6 -0.91 -2.96 -0.06
C THR A 6 -0.15 -3.42 1.20
N ASN A 7 0.73 -4.42 1.11
CA ASN A 7 1.48 -4.91 2.26
C ASN A 7 2.55 -3.91 2.68
N VAL A 8 3.30 -3.34 1.73
CA VAL A 8 4.28 -2.28 1.97
C VAL A 8 3.58 -1.07 2.61
N LEU A 9 2.40 -0.69 2.10
CA LEU A 9 1.58 0.35 2.72
C LEU A 9 1.20 -0.02 4.16
N ALA A 10 0.82 -1.27 4.41
CA ALA A 10 0.53 -1.74 5.77
C ALA A 10 1.75 -1.76 6.69
N TYR A 11 2.93 -2.09 6.18
CA TYR A 11 4.18 -2.05 6.95
C TYR A 11 4.56 -0.63 7.35
N LEU A 12 4.22 0.38 6.55
CA LEU A 12 4.43 1.79 6.91
C LEU A 12 3.55 2.22 8.10
N TYR A 13 2.30 1.76 8.16
CA TYR A 13 1.30 2.25 9.11
C TYR A 13 1.07 1.37 10.34
N LEU A 14 1.46 0.10 10.29
CA LEU A 14 1.23 -0.87 11.36
C LEU A 14 2.56 -1.44 11.87
N PRO A 15 2.67 -1.68 13.19
CA PRO A 15 3.88 -2.29 13.74
C PRO A 15 4.02 -3.73 13.25
N THR A 16 4.99 -3.94 12.37
CA THR A 16 5.41 -5.24 11.83
C THR A 16 6.93 -5.36 11.86
N VAL A 17 7.45 -6.55 11.55
CA VAL A 17 8.90 -6.76 11.40
C VAL A 17 9.51 -5.96 10.24
N HIS A 18 8.69 -5.52 9.27
CA HIS A 18 9.10 -4.77 8.07
C HIS A 18 8.87 -3.26 8.19
N THR A 19 8.37 -2.77 9.33
CA THR A 19 8.18 -1.32 9.56
C THR A 19 9.45 -0.52 9.29
N PRO A 20 10.64 -0.92 9.80
CA PRO A 20 11.87 -0.16 9.54
C PRO A 20 12.22 -0.08 8.05
N ASP A 21 11.95 -1.15 7.30
CA ASP A 21 12.23 -1.19 5.85
C ASP A 21 11.26 -0.27 5.09
N ALA A 22 9.97 -0.28 5.45
CA ALA A 22 8.96 0.59 4.83
C ALA A 22 9.18 2.07 5.16
N GLU A 23 9.59 2.39 6.39
CA GLU A 23 9.98 3.76 6.78
C GLU A 23 11.22 4.23 6.01
N ALA A 24 12.23 3.37 5.87
CA ALA A 24 13.42 3.68 5.08
C ALA A 24 13.07 3.91 3.59
N LEU A 25 12.21 3.06 3.02
CA LEU A 25 11.71 3.22 1.65
C LEU A 25 10.98 4.56 1.46
N TYR A 26 10.14 4.93 2.43
CA TYR A 26 9.40 6.21 2.39
C TYR A 26 10.33 7.42 2.52
N GLN A 27 11.40 7.30 3.31
CA GLN A 27 12.43 8.35 3.42
C GLN A 27 13.27 8.50 2.15
N GLU A 28 13.51 7.40 1.43
CA GLU A 28 14.24 7.42 0.16
C GLU A 28 13.43 8.10 -0.95
N ASP A 29 12.16 7.73 -1.11
CA ASP A 29 11.25 8.33 -2.08
C ASP A 29 9.80 8.30 -1.53
N PRO A 30 9.25 9.46 -1.10
CA PRO A 30 7.91 9.51 -0.53
C PRO A 30 6.80 9.54 -1.59
N ASP A 31 7.13 9.64 -2.87
CA ASP A 31 6.16 9.67 -3.96
C ASP A 31 5.76 8.23 -4.32
N TRP A 32 4.69 7.74 -3.71
CA TRP A 32 4.21 6.38 -3.90
C TRP A 32 3.00 6.32 -4.82
N ALA A 33 2.91 5.24 -5.60
CA ALA A 33 1.77 4.90 -6.45
C ALA A 33 1.29 3.48 -6.18
N ALA A 34 0.00 3.21 -6.40
CA ALA A 34 -0.55 1.87 -6.20
C ALA A 34 -1.70 1.55 -7.18
N PRO A 35 -1.91 0.27 -7.53
CA PRO A 35 -3.12 -0.17 -8.23
C PRO A 35 -4.38 0.12 -7.40
N ILE A 36 -5.45 0.60 -8.02
CA ILE A 36 -6.68 1.10 -7.36
C ILE A 36 -7.32 0.12 -6.35
N LEU A 37 -7.05 -1.18 -6.51
CA LEU A 37 -7.55 -2.24 -5.63
C LEU A 37 -7.07 -2.08 -4.17
N TRP A 38 -5.96 -1.36 -3.95
CA TRP A 38 -5.29 -1.18 -2.67
C TRP A 38 -6.24 -0.74 -1.55
N ARG A 39 -7.22 0.13 -1.85
CA ARG A 39 -8.19 0.63 -0.85
C ARG A 39 -9.03 -0.51 -0.26
N SER A 40 -9.40 -1.48 -1.09
CA SER A 40 -10.20 -2.61 -0.63
C SER A 40 -9.35 -3.61 0.16
N GLU A 41 -8.11 -3.84 -0.28
CA GLU A 41 -7.17 -4.73 0.38
C GLU A 41 -6.76 -4.18 1.75
N PHE A 42 -6.44 -2.88 1.83
CA PHE A 42 -6.04 -2.22 3.07
C PHE A 42 -7.16 -2.22 4.09
N ARG A 43 -8.40 -1.88 3.67
CA ARG A 43 -9.58 -2.00 4.54
C ARG A 43 -9.82 -3.42 5.02
N ASN A 44 -9.64 -4.43 4.17
CA ASN A 44 -9.80 -5.82 4.57
C ASN A 44 -8.74 -6.24 5.60
N LEU A 45 -7.49 -5.78 5.42
CA LEU A 45 -6.41 -5.96 6.38
C LEU A 45 -6.76 -5.33 7.73
N LEU A 46 -7.14 -4.04 7.75
CA LEU A 46 -7.54 -3.32 8.96
C LEU A 46 -8.76 -3.99 9.63
N ALA A 47 -9.74 -4.46 8.86
CA ALA A 47 -10.88 -5.22 9.36
C ALA A 47 -10.45 -6.52 10.05
N GLY A 48 -9.40 -7.18 9.57
CA GLY A 48 -8.78 -8.31 10.25
C GLY A 48 -8.28 -7.95 11.66
N TYR A 49 -7.60 -6.81 11.81
CA TYR A 49 -7.14 -6.35 13.13
C TYR A 49 -8.30 -5.94 14.03
N MET A 50 -9.32 -5.27 13.49
CA MET A 50 -10.53 -4.90 14.24
C MET A 50 -11.27 -6.13 14.77
N ARG A 51 -11.45 -7.17 13.94
CA ARG A 51 -12.11 -8.43 14.34
C ARG A 51 -11.35 -9.19 15.43
N ARG A 52 -10.02 -9.05 15.48
CA ARG A 52 -9.18 -9.60 16.55
C ARG A 52 -9.16 -8.75 17.82
N GLY A 53 -9.79 -7.56 17.80
CA GLY A 53 -9.76 -6.62 18.91
C GLY A 53 -8.41 -5.93 19.12
N THR A 54 -7.48 -6.04 18.16
CA THR A 54 -6.12 -5.47 18.28
C THR A 54 -6.00 -4.08 17.68
N LEU A 55 -7.05 -3.58 17.00
CA LEU A 55 -7.11 -2.24 16.44
C LEU A 55 -8.51 -1.64 16.65
N PRO A 56 -8.64 -0.53 17.39
CA PRO A 56 -9.91 0.19 17.52
C PRO A 56 -10.35 0.82 16.20
N PHE A 57 -11.67 0.97 16.02
CA PHE A 57 -12.25 1.58 14.82
C PHE A 57 -11.68 2.97 14.50
N GLU A 58 -11.58 3.85 15.51
CA GLU A 58 -11.06 5.22 15.31
C GLU A 58 -9.65 5.20 14.74
N LYS A 59 -8.77 4.34 15.27
CA LYS A 59 -7.41 4.20 14.76
C LYS A 59 -7.40 3.59 13.36
N ALA A 60 -8.24 2.61 13.08
CA ALA A 60 -8.36 2.05 11.74
C ALA A 60 -8.82 3.09 10.71
N ARG A 61 -9.79 3.96 11.06
CA ARG A 61 -10.22 5.09 10.23
C ARG A 61 -9.06 6.04 9.97
N ASP A 62 -8.32 6.43 10.99
CA ASP A 62 -7.22 7.38 10.85
C ASP A 62 -6.12 6.84 9.93
N LEU A 63 -5.73 5.56 10.12
CA LEU A 63 -4.76 4.91 9.24
C LEU A 63 -5.27 4.84 7.79
N GLN A 64 -6.56 4.56 7.58
CA GLN A 64 -7.15 4.58 6.24
C GLN A 64 -7.05 5.98 5.60
N LEU A 65 -7.38 7.04 6.33
CA LEU A 65 -7.31 8.41 5.81
C LEU A 65 -5.88 8.86 5.52
N GLU A 66 -4.92 8.51 6.37
CA GLU A 66 -3.50 8.78 6.16
C GLU A 66 -3.00 8.09 4.88
N ALA A 67 -3.32 6.80 4.70
CA ALA A 67 -2.95 6.04 3.51
C ALA A 67 -3.61 6.60 2.22
N GLU A 68 -4.88 7.02 2.30
CA GLU A 68 -5.57 7.64 1.17
C GLU A 68 -4.99 9.00 0.80
N SER A 69 -4.52 9.77 1.79
CA SER A 69 -3.84 11.03 1.56
C SER A 69 -2.47 10.82 0.92
N LEU A 70 -1.74 9.78 1.32
CA LEU A 70 -0.42 9.45 0.76
C LEU A 70 -0.50 9.13 -0.74
N LEU A 71 -1.52 8.36 -1.14
CA LEU A 71 -1.68 7.91 -2.52
C LEU A 71 -2.58 8.82 -3.36
N ALA A 72 -3.07 9.93 -2.81
CA ALA A 72 -4.03 10.80 -3.49
C ALA A 72 -3.49 11.30 -4.84
N GLY A 73 -4.14 10.88 -5.93
CA GLY A 73 -3.73 11.24 -7.30
C GLY A 73 -2.71 10.31 -7.95
N ASN A 74 -2.19 9.32 -7.22
CA ASN A 74 -1.23 8.32 -7.69
C ASN A 74 -1.83 6.90 -7.71
N GLU A 75 -3.10 6.80 -8.11
CA GLU A 75 -3.87 5.55 -8.09
C GLU A 75 -4.26 5.16 -9.51
N TYR A 76 -3.98 3.92 -9.90
CA TYR A 76 -4.09 3.52 -11.30
C TYR A 76 -4.88 2.24 -11.49
N GLU A 77 -5.72 2.21 -12.53
CA GLU A 77 -6.25 0.96 -13.06
C GLU A 77 -5.21 0.37 -14.01
N VAL A 78 -4.79 -0.87 -13.71
CA VAL A 78 -3.68 -1.51 -14.41
C VAL A 78 -4.16 -2.81 -15.06
N GLY A 79 -4.05 -2.90 -16.38
CA GLY A 79 -4.45 -4.08 -17.14
C GLY A 79 -3.40 -5.18 -17.10
N SER A 80 -3.79 -6.41 -16.72
CA SER A 80 -2.85 -7.53 -16.55
C SER A 80 -2.06 -7.86 -17.81
N GLN A 81 -2.68 -7.80 -19.00
CA GLN A 81 -1.96 -8.06 -20.25
C GLN A 81 -0.79 -7.10 -20.44
N ARG A 82 -0.99 -5.80 -20.17
CA ARG A 82 0.05 -4.78 -20.37
C ARG A 82 1.21 -4.97 -19.42
N VAL A 83 0.93 -5.32 -18.17
CA VAL A 83 1.98 -5.63 -17.16
C VAL A 83 2.77 -6.86 -17.59
N LEU A 84 2.08 -7.94 -17.98
CA LEU A 84 2.75 -9.17 -18.41
C LEU A 84 3.59 -8.97 -19.69
N GLU A 85 3.15 -8.12 -20.62
CA GLU A 85 3.96 -7.71 -21.77
C GLU A 85 5.21 -6.93 -21.33
N LEU A 86 5.08 -5.99 -20.39
CA LEU A 86 6.21 -5.22 -19.88
C LEU A 86 7.24 -6.11 -19.17
N VAL A 87 6.79 -7.06 -18.35
CA VAL A 87 7.65 -8.04 -17.67
C VAL A 87 8.36 -8.96 -18.68
N ARG A 88 7.69 -9.34 -19.77
CA ARG A 88 8.32 -10.12 -20.84
C ARG A 88 9.42 -9.32 -21.56
N ASP A 89 9.17 -8.04 -21.79
CA ASP A 89 9.99 -7.20 -22.67
C ASP A 89 11.03 -6.35 -21.91
N SER A 90 11.05 -6.38 -20.57
CA SER A 90 11.96 -5.59 -19.74
C SER A 90 12.17 -6.18 -18.34
N ASP A 91 13.24 -5.76 -17.67
CA ASP A 91 13.50 -6.04 -16.25
C ASP A 91 12.76 -5.06 -15.31
N CYS A 92 11.67 -4.43 -15.78
CA CYS A 92 10.87 -3.53 -14.96
C CYS A 92 10.24 -4.32 -13.80
N SER A 93 10.54 -3.92 -12.57
CA SER A 93 9.99 -4.51 -11.35
C SER A 93 8.76 -3.78 -10.82
N ALA A 94 8.30 -2.74 -11.52
CA ALA A 94 7.13 -1.94 -11.19
C ALA A 94 5.86 -2.47 -11.86
#